data_AF-A0A5C8CGV8-F1
#
_entry.id   AF-A0A5C8CGV8-F1
#
_cell.length_a   1.000
_cell.length_b   1.000
_cell.length_c   1.000
_cell.angle_alpha   90.00
_cell.angle_beta   90.00
_cell.angle_gamma   90.00
#
_symmetry.space_group_name_H-M   'P 1'
#
loop_
_entity.id
_entity.type
_entity.pdbx_description
1 polymer ?
#
loop_
_entity_poly.entity_id
_entity_poly.type
_entity_poly.pdbx_seq_one_letter_code
_entity_poly.pdbx_strand_id
1 'polypeptide(L)'
;MKKNIVVNVNLKGGWLWLFSSPRKVIESILENYNNQGYRLVFVLPPKPNPLFVIVQLFCMFITLGFFIPMPSYMLILERDAN
;
A
#
# COMPACT_ATOMS: atom_id res chain seq x y z
N MET A 1 15.50 -10.72 -20.48
CA MET A 1 14.15 -10.12 -20.67
C MET A 1 13.76 -9.39 -19.38
N LYS A 2 13.05 -8.26 -19.39
CA LYS A 2 12.62 -7.61 -18.13
C LYS A 2 11.35 -8.26 -17.58
N LYS A 3 11.34 -8.61 -16.28
CA LYS A 3 10.16 -9.08 -15.56
C LYS A 3 9.60 -7.95 -14.72
N ASN A 4 8.33 -7.59 -14.97
CA ASN A 4 7.64 -6.54 -14.23
C ASN A 4 6.60 -7.15 -13.28
N ILE A 5 6.51 -6.59 -12.08
CA ILE A 5 5.48 -6.95 -11.09
C ILE A 5 4.85 -5.69 -10.51
N VAL A 6 3.60 -5.82 -10.08
CA VAL A 6 2.86 -4.75 -9.40
C VAL A 6 2.53 -5.23 -8.00
N VAL A 7 2.88 -4.43 -7.00
CA VAL A 7 2.67 -4.73 -5.58
C VAL A 7 1.72 -3.71 -5.00
N ASN A 8 0.64 -4.20 -4.39
CA ASN A 8 -0.35 -3.34 -3.77
C ASN A 8 -0.05 -3.16 -2.27
N VAL A 9 0.18 -1.92 -1.85
CA VAL A 9 0.50 -1.55 -0.46
C VAL A 9 -0.76 -1.08 0.25
N ASN A 10 -1.28 -1.94 1.10
CA ASN A 10 -2.44 -1.65 1.93
C ASN A 10 -2.00 -0.99 3.24
N LEU A 11 -2.44 0.24 3.44
CA LEU A 11 -2.21 0.99 4.67
C LEU A 11 -3.43 0.92 5.59
N LYS A 12 -3.19 1.06 6.89
CA LYS A 12 -4.23 1.10 7.91
C LYS A 12 -4.29 2.50 8.51
N GLY A 13 -5.49 3.02 8.67
CA GLY A 13 -5.79 4.30 9.31
C GLY A 13 -6.57 4.13 10.61
N GLY A 14 -7.08 5.23 11.14
CA GLY A 14 -7.72 5.28 12.45
C GLY A 14 -6.70 5.35 13.57
N TRP A 15 -7.08 4.93 14.78
CA TRP A 15 -6.16 4.90 15.93
C TRP A 15 -4.97 3.96 15.70
N LEU A 16 -5.14 2.93 14.85
CA LEU A 16 -4.06 2.03 14.46
C LEU A 16 -2.91 2.71 13.72
N TRP A 17 -3.13 3.88 13.12
CA TRP A 17 -2.05 4.66 12.50
C TRP A 17 -0.99 5.12 13.52
N LEU A 18 -1.39 5.38 14.77
CA LEU A 18 -0.44 5.76 15.83
C LEU A 18 0.61 4.67 16.11
N PHE A 19 0.28 3.42 15.80
CA PHE A 19 1.16 2.26 16.01
C PHE A 19 1.80 1.75 14.71
N SER A 20 1.48 2.36 13.56
CA SER A 20 1.93 1.90 12.24
C SER A 20 2.39 3.07 11.38
N SER A 21 3.70 3.18 11.12
CA SER A 21 4.22 4.18 10.19
C SER A 21 4.05 3.70 8.75
N PRO A 22 3.31 4.44 7.89
CA PRO A 22 3.18 4.10 6.47
C PRO A 22 4.52 3.98 5.76
N ARG A 23 5.47 4.84 6.13
CA ARG A 23 6.83 4.83 5.60
C ARG A 23 7.54 3.51 5.91
N LYS A 24 7.50 3.04 7.15
CA LYS A 24 8.14 1.78 7.55
C LYS A 24 7.55 0.57 6.82
N VAL A 25 6.24 0.58 6.56
CA VAL A 25 5.56 -0.48 5.79
C VAL A 25 6.03 -0.49 4.34
N ILE A 26 6.16 0.69 3.72
CA ILE A 26 6.66 0.80 2.34
C ILE A 26 8.14 0.39 2.28
N GLU A 27 8.96 0.86 3.22
CA GLU A 27 10.39 0.52 3.31
C GLU A 27 10.59 -0.99 3.45
N SER A 28 9.85 -1.67 4.34
CA SER A 28 9.98 -3.12 4.52
C SER A 28 9.54 -3.93 3.29
N ILE A 29 8.49 -3.49 2.60
CA ILE A 29 8.07 -4.09 1.33
C ILE A 29 9.15 -3.91 0.27
N LEU A 30 9.68 -2.70 0.12
CA LEU A 30 10.74 -2.40 -0.85
C LEU A 30 12.02 -3.17 -0.55
N GLU A 31 12.46 -3.24 0.70
CA GLU A 31 13.62 -4.03 1.12
C GLU A 31 13.47 -5.50 0.75
N ASN A 32 12.30 -6.10 1.01
CA ASN A 32 12.03 -7.50 0.65
C ASN A 32 12.12 -7.74 -0.87
N TYR A 33 11.54 -6.86 -1.69
CA TYR A 33 11.62 -6.97 -3.15
C TYR A 33 13.01 -6.65 -3.71
N ASN A 34 13.72 -5.69 -3.11
CA ASN A 34 15.11 -5.37 -3.46
C ASN A 34 16.03 -6.56 -3.20
N ASN A 35 15.85 -7.29 -2.09
CA ASN A 35 16.60 -8.52 -1.78
C ASN A 35 16.35 -9.64 -2.79
N GLN A 36 15.21 -9.62 -3.49
CA GLN A 36 14.89 -10.54 -4.59
C GLN A 36 15.39 -10.06 -5.96
N GLY A 37 16.10 -8.93 -5.99
CA GLY A 37 16.68 -8.32 -7.19
C GLY A 37 15.72 -7.41 -7.97
N TYR A 38 14.52 -7.15 -7.46
CA TYR A 38 13.62 -6.17 -8.08
C TYR A 38 14.05 -4.74 -7.75
N ARG A 39 13.73 -3.80 -8.63
CA ARG A 39 13.96 -2.36 -8.45
C ARG A 39 12.67 -1.61 -8.68
N LEU A 40 12.43 -0.60 -7.84
CA LEU A 40 11.26 0.28 -7.98
C LEU A 40 11.43 1.17 -9.21
N VAL A 41 10.44 1.12 -10.10
CA VAL A 41 10.40 1.94 -11.32
C VAL A 41 9.42 3.08 -11.15
N PHE A 42 8.24 2.80 -10.60
CA PHE A 42 7.16 3.77 -10.53
C PHE A 42 6.22 3.51 -9.36
N VAL A 43 5.63 4.58 -8.84
CA VAL A 43 4.60 4.54 -7.80
C VAL A 43 3.33 5.13 -8.36
N LEU A 44 2.28 4.33 -8.44
CA LEU A 44 0.94 4.78 -8.81
C LEU A 44 0.22 5.24 -7.53
N PRO A 45 -0.19 6.52 -7.47
CA PRO A 45 -0.95 7.01 -6.33
C PRO A 45 -2.33 6.33 -6.28
N PRO A 46 -2.92 6.20 -5.08
CA PRO A 46 -4.27 5.70 -4.92
C PRO A 46 -5.27 6.55 -5.72
N LYS A 47 -6.18 5.88 -6.42
CA LYS A 47 -7.36 6.51 -7.04
C LYS A 47 -8.63 5.94 -6.40
N PRO A 48 -9.04 6.45 -5.23
CA PRO A 48 -10.18 5.90 -4.51
C PRO A 48 -11.48 6.11 -5.31
N ASN A 49 -12.28 5.06 -5.42
CA ASN A 49 -13.63 5.11 -5.98
C ASN A 49 -14.58 5.72 -4.93
N PRO A 50 -15.58 6.55 -5.31
CA PRO A 50 -16.62 7.02 -4.38
C PRO A 50 -17.24 5.92 -3.51
N LEU A 51 -17.45 4.72 -4.05
CA LEU A 51 -17.97 3.57 -3.30
C LEU A 51 -17.00 3.13 -2.18
N PHE A 52 -15.69 3.21 -2.42
CA PHE A 52 -14.68 2.93 -1.39
C PHE A 52 -14.77 3.95 -0.26
N VAL A 53 -15.00 5.23 -0.57
CA VAL A 53 -15.14 6.29 0.45
C VAL A 53 -16.35 6.02 1.35
N ILE A 54 -17.47 5.56 0.78
CA ILE A 54 -18.67 5.20 1.56
C ILE A 54 -18.36 4.04 2.52
N VAL A 55 -17.69 2.99 2.03
CA VAL A 55 -17.27 1.85 2.88
C VAL A 55 -16.30 2.31 3.97
N GLN A 56 -15.37 3.19 3.64
CA GLN A 56 -14.42 3.76 4.59
C GLN A 56 -15.13 4.50 5.74
N LEU A 57 -16.14 5.32 5.42
CA LEU A 57 -16.96 6.02 6.42
C LEU A 57 -17.79 5.05 7.26
N PHE A 58 -18.34 4.00 6.65
CA PHE A 58 -19.09 2.97 7.36
C PHE A 58 -18.21 2.19 8.35
N CYS A 59 -17.00 1.78 7.93
CA CYS A 59 -16.01 1.17 8.80
C CYS A 59 -15.58 2.11 9.93
N MET A 60 -15.37 3.40 9.64
CA MET A 60 -15.04 4.39 10.65
C MET A 60 -16.15 4.50 11.70
N PHE A 61 -17.42 4.53 11.29
CA PHE A 61 -18.56 4.62 12.20
C PHE A 61 -18.68 3.37 13.09
N ILE A 62 -18.60 2.17 12.50
CA ILE A 62 -18.70 0.90 13.26
C ILE A 62 -17.55 0.73 14.24
N THR A 63 -16.34 1.08 13.81
CA THR A 63 -15.13 0.90 14.64
C THR A 63 -14.88 2.10 15.57
N LEU A 64 -15.78 3.10 15.57
CA LEU A 64 -15.62 4.35 16.32
C LEU A 64 -14.27 5.03 16.05
N GLY A 65 -13.78 4.93 14.81
CA GLY A 65 -12.50 5.47 14.39
C GLY A 65 -11.28 4.64 14.76
N PHE A 66 -11.44 3.48 15.42
CA PHE A 66 -10.31 2.61 15.76
C PHE A 66 -9.57 2.09 14.52
N PHE A 67 -10.32 1.72 13.47
CA PHE A 67 -9.77 1.21 12.22
C PHE A 67 -10.44 1.84 11.00
N ILE A 68 -9.61 2.32 10.08
CA ILE A 68 -10.08 2.88 8.82
C ILE A 68 -9.25 2.27 7.69
N PRO A 69 -9.87 1.59 6.70
CA PRO A 69 -9.13 1.14 5.53
C PRO A 69 -8.66 2.36 4.74
N MET A 70 -7.37 2.45 4.45
CA MET A 70 -6.80 3.53 3.63
C MET A 70 -6.63 3.07 2.19
N PRO A 71 -6.75 3.98 1.21
CA PRO A 71 -6.56 3.62 -0.17
C PRO A 71 -5.10 3.25 -0.43
N SER A 72 -4.91 2.25 -1.28
CA SER A 72 -3.65 1.54 -1.41
C SER A 72 -2.76 2.13 -2.51
N TYR A 73 -1.44 2.05 -2.32
CA TYR A 73 -0.46 2.48 -3.32
C TYR A 73 -0.03 1.29 -4.16
N MET A 74 0.11 1.47 -5.47
CA MET A 74 0.66 0.41 -6.34
C MET A 74 2.12 0.72 -6.66
N LEU A 75 3.02 -0.16 -6.24
CA LEU A 75 4.44 -0.11 -6.55
C LEU A 75 4.70 -0.98 -7.79
N ILE A 76 5.26 -0.38 -8.83
CA ILE A 76 5.68 -1.08 -10.04
C ILE A 76 7.17 -1.36 -9.91
N LEU A 77 7.53 -2.64 -9.90
CA LEU A 77 8.90 -3.10 -9.74
C LEU A 77 9.34 -3.88 -10.98
N GLU A 78 10.60 -3.73 -11.38
CA GLU A 78 11.21 -4.47 -12.48
C GLU A 78 12.42 -5.28 -12.01
N ARG A 79 12.70 -6.40 -12.67
CA ARG A 79 13.93 -7.18 -12.50
C ARG A 79 14.42 -7.65 -13.85
N ASP A 80 15.73 -7.63 -14.06
CA ASP A 80 16.33 -8.30 -15.22
C ASP A 80 16.19 -9.82 -15.05
N ALA A 81 15.46 -10.46 -15.96
CA ALA A 81 15.53 -11.90 -16.14
C ALA A 81 16.75 -12.19 -17.00
N ASN A 82 17.85 -12.53 -16.34
CA ASN A 82 18.89 -13.38 -16.90
C ASN A 82 18.33 -14.78 -17.17
#